data_AF-T0Z845-F1
#
_entry.id   AF-T0Z845-F1
#
_cell.length_a   1.000
_cell.length_b   1.000
_cell.length_c   1.000
_cell.angle_alpha   90.00
_cell.angle_beta   90.00
_cell.angle_gamma   90.00
#
_symmetry.space_group_name_H-M   'P 1'
#
loop_
_entity.id
_entity.type
_entity.pdbx_description
1 polymer ?
#
loop_
_entity_poly.entity_id
_entity_poly.type
_entity_poly.pdbx_seq_one_letter_code
_entity_poly.pdbx_strand_id
1 'polypeptide(L)'
;EAGLDVTVFLADWHAWINDKLGGDLPRIQASGRYMRGVFTALGADPERVRYRWAHELVDRSDYWARVVRVAKATSLARTRRAMSILGRSEEESALDTAKMFYPAMQAADIFELPVDLAYGGMDQRRA
;
A
#
# COMPACT_ATOMS: atom_id res chain seq x y z
N GLU A 1 -13.18 -15.41 18.01
CA GLU A 1 -12.62 -14.25 17.27
C GLU A 1 -12.10 -13.21 18.26
N ALA A 2 -11.15 -12.37 17.85
CA ALA A 2 -10.46 -11.42 18.74
C ALA A 2 -11.13 -10.03 18.90
N GLY A 3 -12.32 -9.82 18.30
CA GLY A 3 -13.06 -8.56 18.43
C GLY A 3 -12.50 -7.37 17.64
N LEU A 4 -11.66 -7.60 16.63
CA LEU A 4 -11.08 -6.56 15.78
C LEU A 4 -12.05 -6.08 14.70
N ASP A 5 -12.04 -4.78 14.43
CA ASP A 5 -12.63 -4.16 13.24
C ASP A 5 -11.59 -4.15 12.13
N VAL A 6 -11.81 -4.94 11.07
CA VAL A 6 -10.78 -5.25 10.08
C VAL A 6 -11.01 -4.43 8.81
N THR A 7 -9.99 -3.68 8.43
CA THR A 7 -9.92 -3.03 7.11
C THR A 7 -8.89 -3.71 6.23
N VAL A 8 -9.31 -4.20 5.07
CA VAL A 8 -8.43 -4.67 4.01
C VAL A 8 -8.15 -3.51 3.06
N PHE A 9 -6.88 -3.13 2.97
CA PHE A 9 -6.44 -2.06 2.08
C PHE A 9 -6.05 -2.62 0.71
N LEU A 10 -6.79 -2.22 -0.32
CA LEU A 10 -6.58 -2.60 -1.72
C LEU A 10 -5.66 -1.56 -2.38
N ALA A 11 -4.36 -1.82 -2.29
CA ALA A 11 -3.30 -0.90 -2.66
C ALA A 11 -3.04 -0.85 -4.18
N ASP A 12 -4.02 -0.42 -4.96
CA ASP A 12 -3.96 -0.40 -6.44
C ASP A 12 -2.87 0.53 -7.00
N TRP A 13 -2.70 1.72 -6.45
CA TRP A 13 -1.60 2.62 -6.82
C TRP A 13 -0.21 2.04 -6.49
N HIS A 14 -0.09 1.31 -5.38
CA HIS A 14 1.14 0.64 -4.99
C HIS A 14 1.47 -0.50 -5.98
N ALA A 15 0.47 -1.32 -6.32
CA ALA A 15 0.61 -2.34 -7.34
C ALA A 15 0.98 -1.74 -8.72
N TRP A 16 0.43 -0.56 -9.05
CA TRP A 16 0.76 0.16 -10.28
C TRP A 16 2.22 0.63 -10.30
N ILE A 17 2.71 1.26 -9.22
CA ILE A 17 4.12 1.68 -9.07
C ILE A 17 5.08 0.48 -9.16
N ASN A 18 4.66 -0.71 -8.71
CA ASN A 18 5.45 -1.94 -8.78
C ASN A 18 5.20 -2.76 -10.06
N ASP A 19 4.66 -2.14 -11.12
CA ASP A 19 4.42 -2.72 -12.45
C ASP A 19 3.62 -4.03 -12.44
N LYS A 20 2.78 -4.25 -11.42
CA LYS A 20 1.96 -5.46 -11.34
C LYS A 20 0.96 -5.45 -12.50
N LEU A 21 0.70 -6.63 -13.05
CA LEU A 21 -0.17 -6.81 -14.21
C LEU A 21 0.22 -5.92 -15.41
N GLY A 22 1.52 -5.64 -15.56
CA GLY A 22 2.05 -4.81 -16.63
C GLY A 22 1.79 -3.31 -16.46
N GLY A 23 1.50 -2.85 -15.24
CA GLY A 23 1.22 -1.44 -14.97
C GLY A 23 -0.17 -0.99 -15.46
N ASP A 24 -1.06 -1.93 -15.77
CA ASP A 24 -2.44 -1.65 -16.21
C ASP A 24 -3.35 -1.46 -14.99
N LEU A 25 -3.64 -0.21 -14.65
CA LEU A 25 -4.44 0.15 -13.47
C LEU A 25 -5.87 -0.45 -13.51
N PRO A 26 -6.62 -0.41 -14.63
CA PRO A 26 -7.90 -1.12 -14.73
C PRO A 26 -7.81 -2.62 -14.41
N ARG A 27 -6.77 -3.32 -14.88
CA ARG A 27 -6.55 -4.74 -14.56
C ARG A 27 -6.21 -4.95 -13.09
N ILE A 28 -5.40 -4.07 -12.50
CA ILE A 28 -5.08 -4.10 -11.07
C ILE A 28 -6.34 -3.93 -10.23
N GLN A 29 -7.19 -2.97 -10.58
CA GLN A 29 -8.46 -2.76 -9.88
C GLN A 29 -9.43 -3.94 -10.07
N ALA A 30 -9.45 -4.56 -11.26
CA ALA A 30 -10.21 -5.79 -11.47
C ALA A 30 -9.70 -6.94 -10.58
N SER A 31 -8.38 -7.10 -10.46
CA SER A 31 -7.75 -8.07 -9.55
C SER A 31 -8.11 -7.77 -8.09
N GLY A 32 -8.08 -6.51 -7.66
CA GLY A 32 -8.52 -6.12 -6.31
C GLY A 32 -9.98 -6.48 -6.03
N ARG A 33 -10.90 -6.25 -6.99
CA ARG A 33 -12.30 -6.68 -6.86
C ARG A 33 -12.45 -8.19 -6.76
N TYR A 34 -11.67 -8.94 -7.55
CA TYR A 34 -11.61 -10.39 -7.46
C TYR A 34 -11.12 -10.85 -6.07
N MET A 35 -10.07 -10.22 -5.54
CA MET A 35 -9.54 -10.53 -4.20
C MET A 35 -10.57 -10.34 -3.09
N ARG A 36 -11.45 -9.31 -3.18
CA ARG A 36 -12.57 -9.16 -2.24
C ARG A 36 -13.47 -10.40 -2.22
N GLY A 37 -13.83 -10.90 -3.41
CA GLY A 37 -14.64 -12.12 -3.54
C GLY A 37 -13.93 -13.35 -2.95
N VAL A 38 -12.62 -13.48 -3.17
CA VAL A 38 -11.81 -14.55 -2.57
C VAL A 38 -11.82 -14.47 -1.05
N PHE A 39 -11.60 -13.30 -0.45
CA PHE A 39 -11.64 -13.15 1.00
C PHE A 39 -13.01 -13.51 1.59
N THR A 40 -14.10 -13.06 0.96
CA THR A 40 -15.45 -13.45 1.37
C THR A 40 -15.67 -14.96 1.28
N ALA A 41 -15.23 -15.61 0.20
CA ALA A 41 -15.32 -17.06 0.06
C ALA A 41 -14.50 -17.83 1.12
N LEU A 42 -13.40 -17.23 1.61
CA LEU A 42 -12.57 -17.77 2.70
C LEU A 42 -13.11 -17.46 4.10
N GLY A 43 -14.28 -16.83 4.22
CA GLY A 43 -14.95 -16.58 5.50
C GLY A 43 -14.78 -15.16 6.06
N ALA A 44 -14.26 -14.22 5.27
CA ALA A 44 -14.30 -12.80 5.65
C ALA A 44 -15.75 -12.29 5.55
N ASP A 45 -16.37 -12.09 6.71
CA ASP A 45 -17.73 -11.57 6.82
C ASP A 45 -17.85 -10.18 6.15
N PRO A 46 -18.65 -10.04 5.07
CA PRO A 46 -18.83 -8.78 4.35
C PRO A 46 -19.39 -7.64 5.20
N GLU A 47 -20.09 -7.95 6.30
CA GLU A 47 -20.66 -6.93 7.20
C GLU A 47 -19.63 -6.39 8.18
N ARG A 48 -18.54 -7.15 8.41
CA ARG A 48 -17.52 -6.83 9.42
C ARG A 48 -16.17 -6.43 8.83
N VAL A 49 -15.86 -6.88 7.62
CA VAL A 49 -14.62 -6.52 6.92
C VAL A 49 -14.87 -5.35 5.98
N ARG A 50 -14.17 -4.25 6.23
CA ARG A 50 -14.19 -3.07 5.36
C ARG A 50 -13.11 -3.18 4.30
N TYR A 51 -13.40 -2.68 3.10
CA TYR A 51 -12.43 -2.56 2.03
C TYR A 51 -12.21 -1.10 1.72
N ARG A 52 -10.95 -0.68 1.65
CA ARG A 52 -10.53 0.68 1.28
C ARG A 52 -9.55 0.63 0.14
N TRP A 53 -9.67 1.54 -0.83
CA TRP A 53 -8.79 1.57 -1.99
C TRP A 53 -7.74 2.66 -1.86
N ALA A 54 -6.53 2.42 -2.36
CA ALA A 54 -5.51 3.46 -2.39
C ALA A 54 -5.90 4.63 -3.30
N HIS A 55 -6.55 4.38 -4.45
CA HIS A 55 -7.00 5.48 -5.32
C HIS A 55 -8.00 6.45 -4.67
N GLU A 56 -8.74 6.02 -3.64
CA GLU A 56 -9.65 6.90 -2.88
C GLU A 56 -8.88 7.87 -1.96
N LEU A 57 -7.67 7.49 -1.55
CA LEU A 57 -6.80 8.33 -0.71
C LEU A 57 -5.97 9.29 -1.56
N VAL A 58 -5.35 8.79 -2.63
CA VAL A 58 -4.45 9.57 -3.50
C VAL A 58 -5.17 10.67 -4.30
N ASP A 59 -6.50 10.62 -4.44
CA ASP A 59 -7.27 11.69 -5.10
C ASP A 59 -7.36 12.96 -4.22
N ARG A 60 -6.95 12.87 -2.94
CA ARG A 60 -7.02 13.98 -2.00
C ARG A 60 -5.68 14.70 -1.88
N SER A 61 -5.71 16.03 -1.89
CA SER A 61 -4.49 16.85 -1.77
C SER A 61 -3.81 16.75 -0.39
N ASP A 62 -4.59 16.53 0.67
CA ASP A 62 -4.08 16.39 2.04
C ASP A 62 -3.30 15.09 2.26
N TYR A 63 -3.68 14.01 1.57
CA TYR A 63 -2.90 12.78 1.47
C TYR A 63 -1.48 13.06 0.95
N TRP A 64 -1.36 13.77 -0.17
CA TRP A 64 -0.05 14.10 -0.73
C TRP A 64 0.76 15.02 0.16
N ALA A 65 0.13 15.96 0.85
CA ALA A 65 0.80 16.77 1.87
C ALA A 65 1.40 15.88 2.98
N ARG A 66 0.73 14.78 3.35
CA ARG A 66 1.27 13.79 4.30
C ARG A 66 2.43 12.99 3.72
N VAL A 67 2.31 12.48 2.49
CA VAL A 67 3.40 11.78 1.78
C VAL A 67 4.66 12.64 1.75
N VAL A 68 4.52 13.92 1.41
CA VAL A 68 5.65 14.88 1.40
C VAL A 68 6.22 15.10 2.81
N ARG A 69 5.39 15.20 3.85
CA ARG A 69 5.88 15.31 5.24
C ARG A 69 6.70 14.09 5.65
N VAL A 70 6.22 12.88 5.33
CA VAL A 70 6.96 11.63 5.60
C VAL A 70 8.28 11.62 4.84
N ALA A 71 8.28 11.99 3.56
CA ALA A 71 9.48 12.07 2.74
C ALA A 71 10.49 13.10 3.29
N LYS A 72 10.04 14.27 3.75
CA LYS A 72 10.91 15.29 4.38
C LYS A 72 11.54 14.83 5.69
N ALA A 73 10.87 13.93 6.42
CA ALA A 73 11.37 13.34 7.66
C ALA A 73 12.32 12.15 7.44
N THR A 74 12.53 11.73 6.19
CA THR A 74 13.27 10.51 5.83
C THR A 74 14.44 10.85 4.89
N SER A 75 15.64 10.33 5.17
CA SER A 75 16.76 10.50 4.25
C SER A 75 16.62 9.58 3.03
N LEU A 76 17.18 10.01 1.89
CA LEU A 76 17.16 9.21 0.65
C LEU A 76 17.73 7.79 0.85
N ALA A 77 18.82 7.67 1.62
CA ALA A 77 19.42 6.37 1.95
C ALA A 77 18.50 5.49 2.82
N ARG A 78 17.67 6.08 3.68
CA ARG A 78 16.66 5.34 4.45
C ARG A 78 15.52 4.88 3.55
N THR A 79 15.03 5.74 2.66
CA THR A 79 14.01 5.37 1.66
C THR A 79 14.49 4.20 0.79
N ARG A 80 15.75 4.22 0.33
CA ARG A 80 16.30 3.14 -0.49
C ARG A 80 16.32 1.79 0.23
N ARG A 81 16.75 1.76 1.48
CA ARG A 81 16.73 0.53 2.30
C ARG A 81 15.32 -0.01 2.54
N ALA A 82 14.30 0.84 2.52
CA ALA A 82 12.91 0.39 2.62
C ALA A 82 12.40 -0.24 1.33
N MET A 83 13.05 -0.04 0.17
CA MET A 83 12.60 -0.63 -1.11
C MET A 83 12.64 -2.17 -1.15
N SER A 84 13.31 -2.82 -0.19
CA SER A 84 13.25 -4.28 -0.06
C SER A 84 11.82 -4.80 0.13
N ILE A 85 10.89 -3.98 0.64
CA ILE A 85 9.46 -4.32 0.76
C ILE A 85 8.79 -4.60 -0.61
N LEU A 86 9.38 -4.11 -1.70
CA LEU A 86 8.92 -4.34 -3.07
C LEU A 86 9.44 -5.66 -3.65
N GLY A 87 10.25 -6.41 -2.90
CA GLY A 87 10.91 -7.64 -3.37
C GLY A 87 12.07 -7.36 -4.35
N ARG A 88 12.71 -6.19 -4.26
CA ARG A 88 13.79 -5.76 -5.16
C ARG A 88 15.12 -5.61 -4.40
N SER A 89 16.23 -5.91 -5.07
CA SER A 89 17.60 -5.61 -4.59
C SER A 89 17.93 -4.13 -4.82
N GLU A 90 18.92 -3.60 -4.09
CA GLU A 90 19.32 -2.19 -4.10
C GLU A 90 20.04 -1.73 -5.40
N GLU A 91 19.95 -2.48 -6.50
CA GLU A 91 20.61 -2.12 -7.75
C GLU A 91 19.96 -0.86 -8.37
N GLU A 92 20.69 0.24 -8.27
CA GLU A 92 20.27 1.63 -8.46
C GLU A 92 19.87 1.98 -9.91
N SER A 93 20.27 1.16 -10.89
CA SER A 93 20.06 1.44 -12.32
C SER A 93 18.74 0.93 -12.89
N ALA A 94 17.98 0.12 -12.15
CA ALA A 94 16.73 -0.51 -12.61
C ALA A 94 15.45 0.03 -11.95
N LEU A 95 15.57 1.03 -11.08
CA LEU A 95 14.44 1.58 -10.31
C LEU A 95 14.05 2.94 -10.86
N ASP A 96 12.87 3.04 -11.47
CA ASP A 96 12.29 4.33 -11.82
C ASP A 96 11.94 5.14 -10.55
N THR A 97 11.84 6.46 -10.71
CA THR A 97 11.58 7.37 -9.60
C THR A 97 10.21 7.14 -8.94
N ALA A 98 9.22 6.56 -9.62
CA ALA A 98 7.91 6.32 -9.03
C ALA A 98 8.02 5.39 -7.81
N LYS A 99 8.93 4.41 -7.86
CA LYS A 99 9.20 3.46 -6.77
C LYS A 99 9.77 4.13 -5.51
N MET A 100 10.35 5.32 -5.63
CA MET A 100 10.85 6.09 -4.47
C MET A 100 9.72 6.71 -3.64
N PHE A 101 8.53 6.91 -4.22
CA PHE A 101 7.36 7.40 -3.49
C PHE A 101 6.73 6.32 -2.63
N TYR A 102 6.89 5.04 -3.01
CA TYR A 102 6.20 3.91 -2.40
C TYR A 102 6.37 3.83 -0.88
N PRO A 103 7.59 3.91 -0.28
CA PRO A 103 7.71 3.84 1.17
C PRO A 103 7.03 5.01 1.89
N ALA A 104 7.06 6.20 1.30
CA ALA A 104 6.41 7.38 1.88
C ALA A 104 4.88 7.30 1.77
N MET A 105 4.36 6.74 0.68
CA MET A 105 2.93 6.44 0.49
C MET A 105 2.46 5.40 1.50
N GLN A 106 3.17 4.28 1.62
CA GLN A 106 2.79 3.21 2.56
C GLN A 106 2.78 3.67 4.02
N ALA A 107 3.76 4.47 4.42
CA ALA A 107 3.76 5.07 5.75
C ALA A 107 2.62 6.09 5.91
N ALA A 108 2.33 6.91 4.89
CA ALA A 108 1.20 7.84 4.92
C ALA A 108 -0.15 7.11 5.03
N ASP A 109 -0.32 5.98 4.34
CA ASP A 109 -1.53 5.16 4.37
C ASP A 109 -1.86 4.70 5.79
N ILE A 110 -0.87 4.30 6.59
CA ILE A 110 -1.09 3.88 7.99
C ILE A 110 -1.73 5.00 8.82
N PHE A 111 -1.39 6.25 8.55
CA PHE A 111 -1.99 7.37 9.28
C PHE A 111 -3.34 7.81 8.68
N GLU A 112 -3.55 7.59 7.38
CA GLU A 112 -4.78 7.99 6.65
C GLU A 112 -5.89 6.95 6.83
N LEU A 113 -5.50 5.69 7.00
CA LEU A 113 -6.36 4.65 7.52
C LEU A 113 -6.43 4.86 9.04
N PRO A 114 -7.62 5.05 9.63
CA PRO A 114 -7.77 5.19 11.08
C PRO A 114 -7.61 3.82 11.76
N VAL A 115 -6.38 3.29 11.77
CA VAL A 115 -6.05 1.96 12.30
C VAL A 115 -5.17 2.07 13.54
N ASP A 116 -5.51 1.29 14.57
CA ASP A 116 -4.69 1.16 15.78
C ASP A 116 -3.58 0.11 15.60
N LEU A 117 -3.75 -0.81 14.63
CA LEU A 117 -2.84 -1.91 14.35
C LEU A 117 -2.66 -2.10 12.84
N ALA A 118 -1.43 -1.91 12.35
CA ALA A 118 -1.05 -2.29 11.01
C ALA A 118 -0.64 -3.78 10.96
N TYR A 119 -1.31 -4.57 10.14
CA TYR A 119 -1.05 -6.00 9.97
C TYR A 119 -0.57 -6.29 8.54
N GLY A 120 0.56 -6.99 8.41
CA GLY A 120 1.16 -7.34 7.13
C GLY A 120 2.26 -8.40 7.28
N GLY A 121 2.80 -8.85 6.14
CA GLY A 121 3.89 -9.83 6.13
C GLY A 121 5.20 -9.30 6.74
N MET A 122 6.11 -10.20 7.13
CA MET A 122 7.41 -9.84 7.72
C MET A 122 8.34 -9.07 6.76
N ASP A 123 8.06 -9.16 5.47
CA ASP A 123 8.66 -8.37 4.40
C ASP A 123 8.27 -6.88 4.50
N GLN A 124 7.10 -6.55 5.08
CA GLN A 124 6.60 -5.19 5.23
C GLN A 124 7.12 -4.45 6.48
N ARG A 125 7.97 -5.09 7.30
CA ARG A 125 8.44 -4.54 8.60
C ARG A 125 9.22 -3.22 8.54
N ARG A 126 9.62 -2.77 7.34
CA ARG A 126 10.42 -1.56 7.13
C ARG A 126 9.57 -0.35 6.71
N ALA A 127 8.26 -0.52 6.60
CA ALA A 127 7.30 0.57 6.43
C ALA A 127 7.33 1.52 7.63
#